data_AF-A0A1Y0G1Y1-F1
#
_entry.id   AF-A0A1Y0G1Y1-F1
#
_cell.length_a   1.000
_cell.length_b   1.000
_cell.length_c   1.000
_cell.angle_alpha   90.00
_cell.angle_beta   90.00
_cell.angle_gamma   90.00
#
_symmetry.space_group_name_H-M   'P 1'
#
loop_
_entity.id
_entity.type
_entity.pdbx_description
1 polymer ?
#
loop_
_entity_poly.entity_id
_entity_poly.type
_entity_poly.pdbx_seq_one_letter_code
_entity_poly.pdbx_strand_id
1 'polypeptide(L)'
;MKSIAVFFLLLIAVNTVMAKTPEREITLGTNVSSAYTAERNQLVRGGSIEHIECIFKDLQQPYQITSMPWLRARQEVRKGKIDGFFTAISIDGADDYASLSAPLVLENWYWFWRADMKAPESWQDNYKLGAILGSQQAEWLEEAGYSEPMNANNLPQMLKMLFSKRIDVILADKEHFEKAAAELGIDASTYQYRFFRYVPLGVYFGKAFLTEHAGFLPRFNQHIYACAPEGFQMSEYEREKVKNLVMPLMQQWAALPEVITALMAQNDNQSTSSQPTDLQQTARQQAILEKDALWQREFKAGNFSLSASLMGIPLSQQLRQFKTRSQGLITEIILMDARGANVAISDMTSDYWQGDEAKFLLSFNKSPEELFFEPVGYDESTRRFQVHVSLPIYAPDIDTSIGVLTVGVDIEKALSLQQ
;
A
#
# COMPACT_ATOMS: atom_id res chain seq x y z
N MET A 1 4.34 -77.45 -47.49
CA MET A 1 4.11 -76.63 -46.29
C MET A 1 5.17 -75.55 -46.27
N LYS A 2 4.81 -74.28 -46.55
CA LYS A 2 5.73 -73.14 -46.64
C LYS A 2 5.70 -72.34 -45.33
N SER A 3 6.88 -72.02 -44.81
CA SER A 3 7.15 -71.21 -43.62
C SER A 3 6.62 -69.79 -43.72
N ILE A 4 6.12 -69.26 -42.60
CA ILE A 4 6.10 -67.82 -42.31
C ILE A 4 6.58 -67.67 -40.86
N ALA A 5 7.78 -67.14 -40.69
CA ALA A 5 8.30 -66.69 -39.40
C ALA A 5 7.95 -65.21 -39.26
N VAL A 6 7.14 -64.85 -38.26
CA VAL A 6 6.79 -63.46 -37.95
C VAL A 6 7.81 -62.94 -36.95
N PHE A 7 8.57 -61.92 -37.36
CA PHE A 7 9.57 -61.24 -36.54
C PHE A 7 8.87 -60.09 -35.80
N PHE A 8 8.74 -60.20 -34.47
CA PHE A 8 8.20 -59.13 -33.63
C PHE A 8 9.32 -58.13 -33.31
N LEU A 9 9.28 -56.95 -33.92
CA LEU A 9 10.20 -55.85 -33.62
C LEU A 9 9.65 -55.07 -32.41
N LEU A 10 10.32 -55.17 -31.27
CA LEU A 10 9.96 -54.45 -30.04
C LEU A 10 10.49 -53.01 -30.13
N LEU A 11 9.62 -52.03 -30.42
CA LEU A 11 9.95 -50.60 -30.31
C LEU A 11 9.95 -50.21 -28.82
N ILE A 12 11.13 -49.99 -28.25
CA ILE A 12 11.28 -49.37 -26.93
C ILE A 12 11.19 -47.86 -27.11
N ALA A 13 10.06 -47.26 -26.72
CA ALA A 13 9.93 -45.82 -26.59
C ALA A 13 10.73 -45.36 -25.35
N VAL A 14 11.87 -44.72 -25.58
CA VAL A 14 12.63 -44.06 -24.51
C VAL A 14 11.90 -42.75 -24.19
N ASN A 15 11.11 -42.74 -23.11
CA ASN A 15 10.61 -41.51 -22.52
C ASN A 15 11.78 -40.80 -21.86
N THR A 16 12.38 -39.82 -22.54
CA THR A 16 13.29 -38.86 -21.92
C THR A 16 12.47 -37.95 -21.02
N VAL A 17 12.36 -38.31 -19.75
CA VAL A 17 11.97 -37.38 -18.69
C VAL A 17 13.09 -36.35 -18.61
N MET A 18 12.86 -35.15 -19.14
CA MET A 18 13.68 -33.98 -18.84
C MET A 18 13.54 -33.71 -17.35
N ALA A 19 14.50 -34.14 -16.54
CA ALA A 19 14.55 -33.79 -15.13
C ALA A 19 14.70 -32.26 -15.03
N LYS A 20 13.68 -31.58 -14.53
CA LYS A 20 13.74 -30.15 -14.19
C LYS A 20 14.89 -30.01 -13.19
N THR A 21 15.98 -29.34 -13.58
CA THR A 21 17.10 -29.06 -12.69
C THR A 21 16.54 -28.41 -11.42
N PRO A 22 16.90 -28.88 -10.21
CA PRO A 22 16.37 -28.28 -8.99
C PRO A 22 16.72 -26.79 -9.00
N GLU A 23 15.70 -25.95 -8.89
CA GLU A 23 15.89 -24.50 -8.85
C GLU A 23 16.81 -24.16 -7.68
N ARG A 24 17.87 -23.38 -7.95
CA ARG A 24 18.82 -22.92 -6.94
C ARG A 24 18.08 -22.22 -5.82
N GLU A 25 18.37 -22.57 -4.58
CA GLU A 25 17.83 -21.88 -3.40
C GLU A 25 18.37 -20.45 -3.30
N ILE A 26 17.45 -19.49 -3.18
CA ILE A 26 17.78 -18.05 -3.08
C ILE A 26 18.05 -17.67 -1.63
N THR A 27 19.16 -16.99 -1.37
CA THR A 27 19.55 -16.54 -0.03
C THR A 27 19.32 -15.05 0.14
N LEU A 28 18.46 -14.67 1.09
CA LEU A 28 18.14 -13.28 1.41
C LEU A 28 18.67 -12.88 2.80
N GLY A 29 19.27 -11.69 2.88
CA GLY A 29 19.69 -11.08 4.15
C GLY A 29 18.70 -10.03 4.66
N THR A 30 18.50 -9.96 5.98
CA THR A 30 17.72 -8.89 6.63
C THR A 30 18.22 -8.65 8.04
N ASN A 31 17.98 -7.46 8.62
CA ASN A 31 18.23 -7.21 10.04
C ASN A 31 17.04 -7.61 10.94
N VAL A 32 15.90 -7.98 10.35
CA VAL A 32 14.73 -8.49 11.07
C VAL A 32 15.05 -9.90 11.58
N SER A 33 14.66 -10.22 12.82
CA SER A 33 14.84 -11.56 13.38
C SER A 33 13.52 -12.32 13.40
N SER A 34 13.55 -13.62 13.10
CA SER A 34 12.38 -14.50 13.17
C SER A 34 11.87 -14.69 14.60
N ALA A 35 12.72 -14.45 15.61
CA ALA A 35 12.34 -14.50 17.02
C ALA A 35 11.42 -13.33 17.43
N TYR A 36 11.57 -12.15 16.80
CA TYR A 36 10.67 -11.01 17.03
C TYR A 36 9.26 -11.26 16.47
N THR A 37 9.13 -12.12 15.47
CA THR A 37 7.85 -12.52 14.87
C THR A 37 7.12 -13.57 15.71
N ALA A 38 7.85 -14.42 16.45
CA ALA A 38 7.27 -15.51 17.24
C ALA A 38 6.60 -15.07 18.56
N GLU A 39 6.87 -13.87 19.07
CA GLU A 39 6.19 -13.31 20.27
C GLU A 39 4.82 -12.67 19.97
N ARG A 40 4.36 -12.66 18.71
CA ARG A 40 3.00 -12.20 18.34
C ARG A 40 1.94 -13.25 18.70
N ASN A 41 1.43 -13.19 19.93
CA ASN A 41 0.10 -13.71 20.25
C ASN A 41 -0.95 -12.60 20.04
N GLN A 42 -1.77 -12.79 18.99
CA GLN A 42 -3.03 -12.10 18.67
C GLN A 42 -2.94 -10.64 18.14
N LEU A 43 -3.44 -10.46 16.90
CA LEU A 43 -4.01 -9.24 16.28
C LEU A 43 -3.15 -8.23 15.50
N VAL A 44 -1.90 -8.55 15.13
CA VAL A 44 -1.24 -7.87 14.00
C VAL A 44 -0.60 -8.95 13.12
N ARG A 45 -1.07 -9.18 11.89
CA ARG A 45 -0.33 -9.96 10.87
C ARG A 45 0.40 -8.93 9.98
N GLY A 46 1.32 -9.33 9.10
CA GLY A 46 1.91 -8.40 8.11
C GLY A 46 3.30 -7.80 8.40
N GLY A 47 4.30 -8.64 8.72
CA GLY A 47 5.70 -8.24 8.65
C GLY A 47 6.31 -8.46 7.25
N SER A 48 7.51 -7.90 7.02
CA SER A 48 8.26 -8.06 5.77
C SER A 48 8.69 -9.51 5.49
N ILE A 49 8.81 -10.34 6.52
CA ILE A 49 9.11 -11.78 6.37
C ILE A 49 7.91 -12.50 5.78
N GLU A 50 6.72 -12.36 6.38
CA GLU A 50 5.50 -13.05 5.92
C GLU A 50 5.12 -12.68 4.48
N HIS A 51 5.39 -11.42 4.10
CA HIS A 51 5.20 -10.97 2.73
C HIS A 51 6.14 -11.68 1.75
N ILE A 52 7.43 -11.82 2.11
CA ILE A 52 8.40 -12.60 1.33
C ILE A 52 7.99 -14.06 1.27
N GLU A 53 7.55 -14.65 2.39
CA GLU A 53 7.08 -16.03 2.45
C GLU A 53 5.93 -16.28 1.47
N CYS A 54 4.96 -15.36 1.39
CA CYS A 54 3.87 -15.41 0.42
C CYS A 54 4.40 -15.34 -1.03
N ILE A 55 5.24 -14.36 -1.34
CA ILE A 55 5.73 -14.16 -2.72
C ILE A 55 6.50 -15.39 -3.20
N PHE A 56 7.41 -15.93 -2.38
CA PHE A 56 8.21 -17.08 -2.77
C PHE A 56 7.39 -18.37 -2.86
N LYS A 57 6.32 -18.50 -2.06
CA LYS A 57 5.35 -19.59 -2.19
C LYS A 57 4.66 -19.57 -3.56
N ASP A 58 4.20 -18.41 -4.00
CA ASP A 58 3.52 -18.26 -5.29
C ASP A 58 4.49 -18.40 -6.48
N LEU A 59 5.72 -17.93 -6.33
CA LEU A 59 6.80 -18.15 -7.30
C LEU A 59 7.24 -19.63 -7.40
N GLN A 60 6.89 -20.46 -6.41
CA GLN A 60 7.37 -21.84 -6.27
C GLN A 60 8.90 -21.95 -6.25
N GLN A 61 9.56 -20.93 -5.69
CA GLN A 61 11.02 -20.77 -5.71
C GLN A 61 11.59 -21.07 -4.31
N PRO A 62 12.50 -22.04 -4.16
CA PRO A 62 13.18 -22.28 -2.89
C PRO A 62 13.98 -21.06 -2.43
N TYR A 63 13.92 -20.76 -1.14
CA TYR A 63 14.64 -19.64 -0.53
C TYR A 63 14.96 -19.88 0.94
N GLN A 64 15.91 -19.10 1.44
CA GLN A 64 16.24 -19.00 2.86
C GLN A 64 16.48 -17.53 3.26
N ILE A 65 16.03 -17.17 4.46
CA ILE A 65 16.22 -15.84 5.05
C ILE A 65 17.25 -15.95 6.18
N THR A 66 18.28 -15.10 6.14
CA THR A 66 19.31 -15.02 7.18
C THR A 66 19.29 -13.66 7.87
N SER A 67 19.13 -13.66 9.20
CA SER A 67 19.20 -12.45 10.01
C SER A 67 20.65 -11.99 10.19
N MET A 68 20.97 -10.75 9.79
CA MET A 68 22.29 -10.14 9.89
C MET A 68 22.21 -8.59 9.82
N PRO A 69 23.20 -7.85 10.34
CA PRO A 69 23.22 -6.38 10.22
C PRO A 69 23.15 -5.90 8.76
N TRP A 70 22.45 -4.79 8.50
CA TRP A 70 22.27 -4.23 7.14
C TRP A 70 23.59 -4.04 6.37
N LEU A 71 24.62 -3.49 7.03
CA LEU A 71 25.95 -3.33 6.42
C LEU A 71 26.55 -4.66 5.95
N ARG A 72 26.35 -5.73 6.72
CA ARG A 72 26.81 -7.07 6.34
C ARG A 72 26.00 -7.61 5.16
N ALA A 73 24.67 -7.48 5.19
CA ALA A 73 23.82 -7.93 4.10
C ALA A 73 24.20 -7.28 2.76
N ARG A 74 24.38 -5.95 2.75
CA ARG A 74 24.84 -5.19 1.58
C ARG A 74 26.17 -5.70 1.03
N GLN A 75 27.16 -5.89 1.91
CA GLN A 75 28.49 -6.36 1.52
C GLN A 75 28.47 -7.79 0.97
N GLU A 76 27.64 -8.68 1.52
CA GLU A 76 27.56 -10.08 1.08
C GLU A 76 26.85 -10.19 -0.28
N VAL A 77 25.84 -9.36 -0.59
CA VAL A 77 25.27 -9.26 -1.94
C VAL A 77 26.29 -8.71 -2.93
N ARG A 78 27.02 -7.63 -2.58
CA ARG A 78 28.07 -7.07 -3.46
C ARG A 78 29.16 -8.08 -3.80
N LYS A 79 29.46 -9.01 -2.88
CA LYS A 79 30.43 -10.11 -3.06
C LYS A 79 29.83 -11.34 -3.75
N GLY A 80 28.53 -11.34 -4.08
CA GLY A 80 27.84 -12.46 -4.71
C GLY A 80 27.68 -13.69 -3.80
N LYS A 81 27.74 -13.51 -2.47
CA LYS A 81 27.62 -14.61 -1.51
C LYS A 81 26.19 -14.90 -1.09
N ILE A 82 25.33 -13.90 -1.14
CA ILE A 82 23.88 -14.02 -0.99
C ILE A 82 23.22 -13.29 -2.17
N ASP A 83 21.99 -13.65 -2.49
CA ASP A 83 21.33 -13.24 -3.73
C ASP A 83 20.57 -11.92 -3.60
N GLY A 84 20.17 -11.56 -2.38
CA GLY A 84 19.49 -10.31 -2.11
C GLY A 84 19.45 -9.90 -0.64
N PHE A 85 18.97 -8.70 -0.38
CA PHE A 85 18.65 -8.21 0.96
C PHE A 85 17.38 -7.36 0.94
N PHE A 86 16.59 -7.39 2.01
CA PHE A 86 15.31 -6.67 2.08
C PHE A 86 15.19 -5.81 3.34
N THR A 87 14.04 -5.13 3.48
CA THR A 87 13.88 -3.95 4.34
C THR A 87 14.89 -2.89 3.94
N ALA A 88 14.90 -2.56 2.64
CA ALA A 88 15.87 -1.65 2.07
C ALA A 88 15.16 -0.50 1.34
N ILE A 89 15.58 0.72 1.65
CA ILE A 89 15.31 1.91 0.85
C ILE A 89 16.18 1.95 -0.39
N SER A 90 15.73 2.70 -1.40
CA SER A 90 16.61 3.15 -2.47
C SER A 90 17.67 4.06 -1.87
N ILE A 91 18.94 3.66 -1.99
CA ILE A 91 20.13 4.38 -1.50
C ILE A 91 21.22 4.36 -2.58
N ASP A 92 21.94 5.47 -2.66
CA ASP A 92 22.99 5.67 -3.64
C ASP A 92 24.14 4.67 -3.38
N GLY A 93 24.52 3.93 -4.43
CA GLY A 93 25.62 2.94 -4.39
C GLY A 93 25.20 1.47 -4.26
N ALA A 94 23.98 1.16 -3.79
CA ALA A 94 23.45 -0.21 -3.90
C ALA A 94 23.02 -0.54 -5.35
N ASP A 95 22.48 0.46 -6.04
CA ASP A 95 22.05 0.39 -7.43
C ASP A 95 23.20 0.07 -8.41
N ASP A 96 24.46 0.22 -8.00
CA ASP A 96 25.63 -0.15 -8.80
C ASP A 96 25.72 -1.67 -8.99
N TYR A 97 25.44 -2.44 -7.94
CA TYR A 97 25.65 -3.90 -7.91
C TYR A 97 24.37 -4.72 -7.71
N ALA A 98 23.25 -4.09 -7.40
CA ALA A 98 21.95 -4.71 -7.21
C ALA A 98 20.84 -3.87 -7.87
N SER A 99 19.63 -4.45 -7.97
CA SER A 99 18.42 -3.74 -8.43
C SER A 99 17.31 -3.91 -7.39
N LEU A 100 16.64 -2.80 -7.05
CA LEU A 100 15.54 -2.77 -6.10
C LEU A 100 14.23 -3.28 -6.74
N SER A 101 13.44 -4.04 -5.96
CA SER A 101 12.08 -4.45 -6.32
C SER A 101 11.09 -3.28 -6.28
N ALA A 102 9.85 -3.53 -6.71
CA ALA A 102 8.75 -2.64 -6.31
C ALA A 102 8.60 -2.64 -4.78
N PRO A 103 7.97 -1.60 -4.18
CA PRO A 103 7.83 -1.48 -2.73
C PRO A 103 7.15 -2.71 -2.12
N LEU A 104 7.82 -3.35 -1.15
CA LEU A 104 7.31 -4.49 -0.41
C LEU A 104 6.48 -4.03 0.80
N VAL A 105 7.03 -3.13 1.61
CA VAL A 105 6.40 -2.61 2.84
C VAL A 105 6.60 -1.11 2.92
N LEU A 106 5.69 -0.41 3.59
CA LEU A 106 5.88 1.00 3.93
C LEU A 106 6.31 1.15 5.39
N GLU A 107 7.37 1.93 5.60
CA GLU A 107 7.77 2.39 6.92
C GLU A 107 7.49 3.89 7.06
N ASN A 108 7.10 4.31 8.26
CA ASN A 108 6.56 5.65 8.48
C ASN A 108 7.54 6.37 9.38
N TRP A 109 8.33 7.27 8.81
CA TRP A 109 9.37 7.95 9.58
C TRP A 109 8.81 9.19 10.25
N TYR A 110 9.08 9.30 11.54
CA TYR A 110 8.75 10.44 12.38
C TYR A 110 10.01 11.00 13.01
N TRP A 111 10.08 12.33 13.08
CA TRP A 111 11.03 13.01 13.95
C TRP A 111 10.55 12.91 15.38
N PHE A 112 11.42 12.51 16.31
CA PHE A 112 11.16 12.51 17.75
C PHE A 112 12.14 13.41 18.48
N TRP A 113 11.63 14.24 19.39
CA TRP A 113 12.43 15.12 20.24
C TRP A 113 11.82 15.20 21.64
N ARG A 114 12.58 15.73 22.61
CA ARG A 114 12.10 15.91 23.99
C ARG A 114 11.02 16.99 24.06
N ALA A 115 10.03 16.82 24.92
CA ALA A 115 8.96 17.81 25.12
C ALA A 115 9.46 19.17 25.67
N ASP A 116 10.67 19.22 26.25
CA ASP A 116 11.32 20.46 26.69
C ASP A 116 11.95 21.28 25.55
N MET A 117 11.86 20.79 24.30
CA MET A 117 12.37 21.46 23.11
C MET A 117 11.25 21.88 22.16
N LYS A 118 11.46 23.00 21.47
CA LYS A 118 10.63 23.42 20.34
C LYS A 118 11.20 22.83 19.05
N ALA A 119 10.34 22.22 18.25
CA ALA A 119 10.71 21.75 16.93
C ALA A 119 11.06 22.94 16.02
N PRO A 120 12.20 22.90 15.31
CA PRO A 120 12.51 23.85 14.24
C PRO A 120 11.69 23.55 12.97
N GLU A 121 11.82 24.45 12.00
CA GLU A 121 11.38 24.17 10.63
C GLU A 121 12.20 23.01 10.03
N SER A 122 13.52 23.03 10.20
CA SER A 122 14.45 21.99 9.74
C SER A 122 15.40 21.54 10.86
N TRP A 123 15.69 20.24 10.89
CA TRP A 123 16.65 19.62 11.81
C TRP A 123 18.09 19.56 11.23
N GLN A 124 18.30 20.11 10.04
CA GLN A 124 19.55 19.95 9.29
C GLN A 124 20.76 20.64 9.93
N ASP A 125 20.54 21.82 10.52
CA ASP A 125 21.61 22.66 11.07
C ASP A 125 21.51 22.81 12.59
N ASN A 126 22.65 22.74 13.28
CA ASN A 126 22.80 23.02 14.72
C ASN A 126 22.07 22.08 15.70
N TYR A 127 21.75 20.85 15.28
CA TYR A 127 21.16 19.82 16.15
C TYR A 127 22.05 18.59 16.23
N LYS A 128 22.02 17.89 17.36
CA LYS A 128 22.68 16.59 17.52
C LYS A 128 21.71 15.49 17.15
N LEU A 129 21.87 14.92 15.97
CA LEU A 129 21.05 13.81 15.52
C LEU A 129 21.55 12.49 16.12
N GLY A 130 20.63 11.56 16.39
CA GLY A 130 20.97 10.17 16.65
C GLY A 130 20.43 9.25 15.57
N ALA A 131 21.21 8.23 15.24
CA ALA A 131 20.80 7.17 14.32
C ALA A 131 21.37 5.82 14.79
N ILE A 132 20.78 4.72 14.32
CA ILE A 132 21.33 3.39 14.54
C ILE A 132 22.44 3.16 13.50
N LEU A 133 23.59 2.67 13.94
CA LEU A 133 24.75 2.47 13.07
C LEU A 133 24.40 1.58 11.87
N GLY A 134 24.58 2.14 10.65
CA GLY A 134 24.33 1.44 9.41
C GLY A 134 22.85 1.17 9.10
N SER A 135 21.94 1.86 9.79
CA SER A 135 20.50 1.82 9.47
C SER A 135 20.18 2.67 8.24
N GLN A 136 19.00 2.42 7.69
CA GLN A 136 18.46 3.17 6.56
C GLN A 136 18.28 4.65 6.88
N GLN A 137 17.90 4.97 8.13
CA GLN A 137 17.80 6.35 8.61
C GLN A 137 19.18 7.02 8.67
N ALA A 138 20.23 6.31 9.10
CA ALA A 138 21.59 6.85 9.12
C ALA A 138 22.09 7.18 7.70
N GLU A 139 21.87 6.26 6.75
CA GLU A 139 22.24 6.46 5.34
C GLU A 139 21.47 7.63 4.73
N TRP A 140 20.16 7.67 4.94
CA TRP A 140 19.31 8.74 4.41
C TRP A 140 19.71 10.12 4.95
N LEU A 141 20.06 10.22 6.25
CA LEU A 141 20.55 11.47 6.85
C LEU A 141 21.84 11.95 6.18
N GLU A 142 22.77 11.03 5.91
CA GLU A 142 24.03 11.33 5.22
C GLU A 142 23.80 11.83 3.80
N GLU A 143 23.02 11.10 3.00
CA GLU A 143 22.68 11.47 1.61
C GLU A 143 21.93 12.81 1.53
N ALA A 144 21.04 13.07 2.49
CA ALA A 144 20.29 14.33 2.56
C ALA A 144 21.12 15.52 3.10
N GLY A 145 22.40 15.30 3.43
CA GLY A 145 23.33 16.35 3.86
C GLY A 145 23.07 16.86 5.28
N TYR A 146 22.59 16.00 6.18
CA TYR A 146 22.52 16.29 7.61
C TYR A 146 23.89 16.14 8.27
N SER A 147 24.07 16.74 9.45
CA SER A 147 25.25 16.51 10.28
C SER A 147 25.39 15.02 10.65
N GLU A 148 26.62 14.50 10.68
CA GLU A 148 26.91 13.11 11.01
C GLU A 148 26.22 12.70 12.34
N PRO A 149 25.30 11.72 12.32
CA PRO A 149 24.53 11.36 13.50
C PRO A 149 25.41 10.64 14.53
N MET A 150 25.11 10.86 15.82
CA MET A 150 25.69 10.05 16.88
C MET A 150 25.09 8.64 16.83
N ASN A 151 25.97 7.66 16.67
CA ASN A 151 25.58 6.27 16.46
C ASN A 151 25.18 5.56 17.76
N ALA A 152 24.05 4.85 17.71
CA ALA A 152 23.61 3.86 18.70
C ALA A 152 23.57 2.45 18.09
N ASN A 153 23.63 1.42 18.93
CA ASN A 153 23.55 0.02 18.47
C ASN A 153 22.10 -0.47 18.31
N ASN A 154 21.15 0.17 18.99
CA ASN A 154 19.73 -0.17 18.96
C ASN A 154 18.87 1.01 19.42
N LEU A 155 17.56 0.89 19.21
CA LEU A 155 16.59 1.92 19.55
C LEU A 155 16.57 2.25 21.06
N PRO A 156 16.56 1.29 22.01
CA PRO A 156 16.62 1.61 23.43
C PRO A 156 17.85 2.44 23.85
N GLN A 157 19.03 2.16 23.28
CA GLN A 157 20.22 2.97 23.51
C GLN A 157 20.05 4.40 22.97
N MET A 158 19.47 4.53 21.77
CA MET A 158 19.20 5.81 21.14
C MET A 158 18.22 6.66 21.98
N LEU A 159 17.15 6.06 22.52
CA LEU A 159 16.23 6.73 23.44
C LEU A 159 16.94 7.20 24.71
N LYS A 160 17.79 6.37 25.33
CA LYS A 160 18.60 6.80 26.48
C LYS A 160 19.49 8.01 26.17
N MET A 161 20.05 8.08 24.96
CA MET A 161 20.83 9.24 24.52
C MET A 161 19.97 10.50 24.36
N LEU A 162 18.75 10.36 23.83
CA LEU A 162 17.80 11.47 23.66
C LEU A 162 17.40 12.07 25.02
N PHE A 163 17.00 11.23 25.97
CA PHE A 163 16.54 11.70 27.28
C PHE A 163 17.68 12.11 28.24
N SER A 164 18.91 11.67 27.99
CA SER A 164 20.11 12.16 28.70
C SER A 164 20.73 13.43 28.07
N LYS A 165 20.08 14.02 27.07
CA LYS A 165 20.52 15.24 26.37
C LYS A 165 21.84 15.12 25.62
N ARG A 166 22.22 13.89 25.22
CA ARG A 166 23.39 13.65 24.36
C ARG A 166 23.07 13.93 22.89
N ILE A 167 21.83 13.64 22.50
CA ILE A 167 21.26 13.96 21.19
C ILE A 167 19.97 14.76 21.41
N ASP A 168 19.53 15.46 20.38
CA ASP A 168 18.40 16.38 20.41
C ASP A 168 17.18 15.82 19.67
N VAL A 169 17.43 15.08 18.59
CA VAL A 169 16.39 14.56 17.71
C VAL A 169 16.81 13.21 17.12
N ILE A 170 15.84 12.35 16.87
CA ILE A 170 16.04 11.08 16.17
C ILE A 170 14.97 10.90 15.10
N LEU A 171 15.28 10.05 14.12
CA LEU A 171 14.35 9.61 13.09
C LEU A 171 14.03 8.12 13.33
N ALA A 172 12.76 7.79 13.51
CA ALA A 172 12.33 6.42 13.80
C ALA A 172 10.90 6.17 13.31
N ASP A 173 10.53 4.90 13.21
CA ASP A 173 9.14 4.49 13.13
C ASP A 173 8.41 4.72 14.46
N LYS A 174 7.15 5.15 14.38
CA LYS A 174 6.36 5.54 15.56
C LYS A 174 6.05 4.37 16.49
N GLU A 175 5.58 3.25 15.95
CA GLU A 175 5.20 2.09 16.75
C GLU A 175 6.45 1.50 17.44
N HIS A 176 7.56 1.40 16.70
CA HIS A 176 8.83 0.95 17.27
C HIS A 176 9.35 1.90 18.36
N PHE A 177 9.24 3.22 18.15
CA PHE A 177 9.63 4.21 19.17
C PHE A 177 8.78 4.06 20.42
N GLU A 178 7.45 4.02 20.29
CA GLU A 178 6.53 3.96 21.43
C GLU A 178 6.70 2.66 22.22
N LYS A 179 6.92 1.53 21.53
CA LYS A 179 7.24 0.26 22.18
C LYS A 179 8.54 0.34 22.97
N ALA A 180 9.62 0.83 22.37
CA ALA A 180 10.91 0.98 23.05
C ALA A 180 10.85 1.99 24.21
N ALA A 181 10.05 3.04 24.08
CA ALA A 181 9.79 4.01 25.14
C ALA A 181 9.05 3.36 26.32
N ALA A 182 8.00 2.58 26.04
CA ALA A 182 7.24 1.84 27.05
C ALA A 182 8.12 0.83 27.80
N GLU A 183 8.97 0.07 27.10
CA GLU A 183 9.93 -0.87 27.69
C GLU A 183 10.94 -0.18 28.62
N LEU A 184 11.27 1.08 28.35
CA LEU A 184 12.17 1.90 29.15
C LEU A 184 11.46 2.71 30.26
N GLY A 185 10.12 2.63 30.35
CA GLY A 185 9.32 3.41 31.30
C GLY A 185 9.32 4.91 31.00
N ILE A 186 9.47 5.30 29.73
CA ILE A 186 9.43 6.68 29.28
C ILE A 186 7.98 7.07 29.01
N ASP A 187 7.50 8.11 29.69
CA ASP A 187 6.13 8.58 29.56
C ASP A 187 5.90 9.37 28.25
N ALA A 188 4.72 9.23 27.64
CA ALA A 188 4.36 9.88 26.39
C ALA A 188 4.41 11.42 26.45
N SER A 189 4.23 12.02 27.63
CA SER A 189 4.33 13.47 27.84
C SER A 189 5.76 14.02 27.75
N THR A 190 6.77 13.15 27.77
CA THR A 190 8.18 13.57 27.82
C THR A 190 8.80 13.80 26.44
N TYR A 191 8.11 13.43 25.37
CA TYR A 191 8.55 13.61 23.98
C TYR A 191 7.44 14.17 23.11
N GLN A 192 7.84 14.69 21.96
CA GLN A 192 6.97 15.10 20.88
C GLN A 192 7.45 14.43 19.59
N TYR A 193 6.56 14.37 18.60
CA TYR A 193 6.88 13.81 17.30
C TYR A 193 6.17 14.54 16.17
N ARG A 194 6.74 14.43 14.97
CA ARG A 194 6.17 14.98 13.73
C ARG A 194 6.41 14.01 12.60
N PHE A 195 5.36 13.70 11.84
CA PHE A 195 5.47 12.90 10.63
C PHE A 195 6.48 13.54 9.69
N PHE A 196 7.36 12.72 9.14
CA PHE A 196 8.34 13.16 8.17
C PHE A 196 7.97 12.68 6.77
N ARG A 197 7.87 11.36 6.56
CA ARG A 197 7.56 10.77 5.26
C ARG A 197 7.19 9.29 5.35
N TYR A 198 6.54 8.77 4.31
CA TYR A 198 6.54 7.35 4.04
C TYR A 198 7.82 6.95 3.32
N VAL A 199 8.25 5.73 3.58
CA VAL A 199 9.48 5.16 3.06
C VAL A 199 9.16 3.80 2.45
N PRO A 200 9.22 3.67 1.10
CA PRO A 200 9.03 2.38 0.45
C PRO A 200 10.25 1.50 0.69
N LEU A 201 10.02 0.39 1.38
CA LEU A 201 11.03 -0.64 1.60
C LEU A 201 10.85 -1.74 0.58
N GLY A 202 11.91 -2.08 -0.15
CA GLY A 202 11.92 -3.16 -1.13
C GLY A 202 12.94 -4.24 -0.81
N VAL A 203 13.19 -5.07 -1.82
CA VAL A 203 14.24 -6.09 -1.86
C VAL A 203 15.24 -5.72 -2.95
N TYR A 204 16.50 -5.60 -2.56
CA TYR A 204 17.59 -5.57 -3.52
C TYR A 204 17.98 -6.98 -3.92
N PHE A 205 18.02 -7.23 -5.23
CA PHE A 205 18.58 -8.45 -5.80
C PHE A 205 19.89 -8.13 -6.52
N GLY A 206 20.93 -8.92 -6.28
CA GLY A 206 22.24 -8.72 -6.91
C GLY A 206 22.14 -8.81 -8.44
N LYS A 207 22.81 -7.90 -9.16
CA LYS A 207 22.80 -7.89 -10.64
C LYS A 207 23.37 -9.18 -11.24
N ALA A 208 24.34 -9.80 -10.57
CA ALA A 208 24.87 -11.10 -10.97
C ALA A 208 23.77 -12.17 -10.96
N PHE A 209 23.03 -12.27 -9.85
CA PHE A 209 21.87 -13.16 -9.73
C PHE A 209 20.79 -12.84 -10.78
N LEU A 210 20.43 -11.57 -10.98
CA LEU A 210 19.42 -11.18 -11.98
C LEU A 210 19.85 -11.49 -13.42
N THR A 211 21.15 -11.50 -13.71
CA THR A 211 21.70 -11.88 -15.01
C THR A 211 21.59 -13.40 -15.22
N GLU A 212 21.88 -14.20 -14.18
CA GLU A 212 21.72 -15.65 -14.20
C GLU A 212 20.24 -16.09 -14.26
N HIS A 213 19.34 -15.28 -13.69
CA HIS A 213 17.91 -15.57 -13.56
C HIS A 213 17.06 -14.53 -14.30
N ALA A 214 17.21 -14.46 -15.62
CA ALA A 214 16.49 -13.51 -16.46
C ALA A 214 14.96 -13.52 -16.21
N GLY A 215 14.39 -12.32 -16.06
CA GLY A 215 12.97 -12.14 -15.80
C GLY A 215 12.52 -12.44 -14.36
N PHE A 216 13.42 -12.78 -13.44
CA PHE A 216 13.07 -13.00 -12.03
C PHE A 216 12.41 -11.76 -11.40
N LEU A 217 13.05 -10.58 -11.50
CA LEU A 217 12.58 -9.37 -10.83
C LEU A 217 11.17 -8.93 -11.29
N PRO A 218 10.84 -8.92 -12.59
CA PRO A 218 9.45 -8.68 -13.03
C PRO A 218 8.45 -9.69 -12.46
N ARG A 219 8.78 -10.99 -12.43
CA ARG A 219 7.91 -12.01 -11.83
C ARG A 219 7.74 -11.80 -10.33
N PHE A 220 8.81 -11.46 -9.62
CA PHE A 220 8.78 -11.13 -8.20
C PHE A 220 7.84 -9.93 -7.95
N ASN A 221 8.04 -8.83 -8.70
CA ASN A 221 7.24 -7.62 -8.58
C ASN A 221 5.73 -7.86 -8.83
N GLN A 222 5.38 -8.75 -9.76
CA GLN A 222 3.97 -9.09 -10.05
C GLN A 222 3.22 -9.71 -8.86
N HIS A 223 3.93 -10.36 -7.94
CA HIS A 223 3.31 -11.00 -6.78
C HIS A 223 3.24 -10.10 -5.55
N ILE A 224 4.01 -8.99 -5.52
CA ILE A 224 4.10 -8.13 -4.33
C ILE A 224 2.73 -7.65 -3.87
N TYR A 225 1.91 -7.08 -4.76
CA TYR A 225 0.60 -6.54 -4.38
C TYR A 225 -0.39 -7.62 -3.97
N ALA A 226 -0.44 -8.75 -4.71
CA ALA A 226 -1.34 -9.86 -4.39
C ALA A 226 -0.99 -10.52 -3.05
N CYS A 227 0.30 -10.58 -2.74
CA CYS A 227 0.80 -11.13 -1.49
C CYS A 227 0.88 -10.12 -0.35
N ALA A 228 0.54 -8.84 -0.56
CA ALA A 228 0.65 -7.81 0.47
C ALA A 228 -0.35 -8.09 1.61
N PRO A 229 0.07 -8.76 2.69
CA PRO A 229 -0.85 -9.18 3.73
C PRO A 229 -0.76 -8.11 4.79
N GLU A 230 -1.63 -7.11 4.75
CA GLU A 230 -1.63 -6.02 5.74
C GLU A 230 -0.40 -5.06 5.69
N GLY A 231 0.63 -5.33 4.86
CA GLY A 231 1.87 -4.54 4.76
C GLY A 231 1.74 -3.13 4.17
N PHE A 232 0.54 -2.78 3.71
CA PHE A 232 0.14 -1.44 3.32
C PHE A 232 -1.05 -0.95 4.16
N GLN A 233 -1.29 -1.46 5.36
CA GLN A 233 -2.34 -0.89 6.21
C GLN A 233 -1.81 0.29 7.00
N MET A 234 -2.63 1.34 7.10
CA MET A 234 -2.38 2.43 8.02
C MET A 234 -2.46 1.92 9.47
N SER A 235 -1.60 2.45 10.35
CA SER A 235 -1.74 2.24 11.79
C SER A 235 -3.08 2.81 12.30
N GLU A 236 -3.50 2.41 13.50
CA GLU A 236 -4.71 2.97 14.12
C GLU A 236 -4.64 4.50 14.27
N TYR A 237 -3.47 5.02 14.67
CA TYR A 237 -3.21 6.46 14.75
C TYR A 237 -3.41 7.17 13.40
N GLU A 238 -2.89 6.58 12.31
CA GLU A 238 -3.00 7.16 10.98
C GLU A 238 -4.42 7.11 10.46
N ARG A 239 -5.13 5.99 10.66
CA ARG A 239 -6.56 5.87 10.34
C ARG A 239 -7.38 6.94 11.04
N GLU A 240 -7.17 7.14 12.34
CA GLU A 240 -7.86 8.17 13.12
C GLU A 240 -7.50 9.58 12.64
N LYS A 241 -6.23 9.85 12.34
CA LYS A 241 -5.82 11.15 11.80
C LYS A 241 -6.47 11.44 10.45
N VAL A 242 -6.44 10.48 9.51
CA VAL A 242 -7.09 10.60 8.20
C VAL A 242 -8.60 10.76 8.36
N LYS A 243 -9.24 9.93 9.18
CA LYS A 243 -10.67 10.01 9.49
C LYS A 243 -11.07 11.42 9.95
N ASN A 244 -10.34 11.99 10.91
CA ASN A 244 -10.64 13.32 11.43
C ASN A 244 -10.52 14.44 10.37
N LEU A 245 -9.65 14.26 9.37
CA LEU A 245 -9.50 15.21 8.26
C LEU A 245 -10.61 15.06 7.21
N VAL A 246 -10.98 13.82 6.85
CA VAL A 246 -11.86 13.57 5.69
C VAL A 246 -13.32 13.39 6.06
N MET A 247 -13.64 12.86 7.25
CA MET A 247 -15.02 12.57 7.66
C MET A 247 -15.92 13.81 7.61
N PRO A 248 -15.52 14.99 8.14
CA PRO A 248 -16.38 16.18 8.08
C PRO A 248 -16.65 16.63 6.63
N LEU A 249 -15.64 16.51 5.75
CA LEU A 249 -15.76 16.86 4.34
C LEU A 249 -16.70 15.91 3.61
N MET A 250 -16.50 14.60 3.81
CA MET A 250 -17.31 13.57 3.17
C MET A 250 -18.77 13.63 3.62
N GLN A 251 -19.03 13.82 4.92
CA GLN A 251 -20.40 13.99 5.43
C GLN A 251 -21.06 15.25 4.87
N GLN A 252 -20.32 16.37 4.78
CA GLN A 252 -20.82 17.59 4.15
C GLN A 252 -21.20 17.36 2.68
N TRP A 253 -20.36 16.66 1.91
CA TRP A 253 -20.63 16.39 0.49
C TRP A 253 -21.75 15.38 0.29
N ALA A 254 -21.81 14.32 1.12
CA ALA A 254 -22.87 13.33 1.09
C ALA A 254 -24.26 13.93 1.38
N ALA A 255 -24.32 14.95 2.23
CA ALA A 255 -25.56 15.64 2.58
C ALA A 255 -26.04 16.68 1.55
N LEU A 256 -25.29 16.90 0.45
CA LEU A 256 -25.68 17.89 -0.56
C LEU A 256 -26.95 17.44 -1.30
N PRO A 257 -27.95 18.33 -1.49
CA PRO A 257 -29.16 17.98 -2.22
C PRO A 257 -28.91 17.45 -3.62
N GLU A 258 -27.89 17.97 -4.32
CA GLU A 258 -27.54 17.53 -5.67
C GLU A 258 -27.01 16.09 -5.69
N VAL A 259 -26.27 15.67 -4.64
CA VAL A 259 -25.77 14.30 -4.48
C VAL A 259 -26.92 13.35 -4.21
N ILE A 260 -27.77 13.66 -3.22
CA ILE A 260 -28.93 12.83 -2.88
C ILE A 260 -29.87 12.71 -4.08
N THR A 261 -30.16 13.82 -4.77
CA THR A 261 -31.05 13.84 -5.95
C THR A 261 -30.47 13.01 -7.09
N ALA A 262 -29.15 13.09 -7.36
CA ALA A 262 -28.53 12.31 -8.42
C ALA A 262 -28.53 10.80 -8.11
N LEU A 263 -28.22 10.42 -6.87
CA LEU A 263 -28.28 9.03 -6.42
C LEU A 263 -29.71 8.49 -6.49
N MET A 264 -30.68 9.22 -5.95
CA MET A 264 -32.09 8.85 -6.03
C MET A 264 -32.53 8.74 -7.49
N ALA A 265 -32.23 9.73 -8.35
CA ALA A 265 -32.60 9.67 -9.76
C ALA A 265 -31.96 8.48 -10.49
N GLN A 266 -30.72 8.09 -10.19
CA GLN A 266 -30.08 6.94 -10.81
C GLN A 266 -30.63 5.60 -10.27
N ASN A 267 -30.95 5.54 -8.99
CA ASN A 267 -31.61 4.39 -8.37
C ASN A 267 -33.07 4.24 -8.83
N ASP A 268 -33.78 5.36 -8.99
CA ASP A 268 -35.20 5.53 -9.30
C ASP A 268 -35.51 5.55 -10.80
N ASN A 269 -34.52 5.78 -11.67
CA ASN A 269 -34.69 5.81 -13.12
C ASN A 269 -35.25 4.52 -13.74
N GLN A 270 -35.77 3.57 -12.94
CA GLN A 270 -36.76 2.59 -13.36
C GLN A 270 -37.80 2.12 -12.30
N SER A 271 -38.24 2.88 -11.29
CA SER A 271 -39.31 2.37 -10.39
C SER A 271 -40.43 3.36 -10.10
N THR A 272 -41.51 3.25 -10.88
CA THR A 272 -42.87 3.48 -10.39
C THR A 272 -43.11 2.68 -9.11
N SER A 273 -43.27 3.38 -7.97
CA SER A 273 -44.06 3.08 -6.75
C SER A 273 -44.15 1.64 -6.18
N SER A 274 -43.37 0.68 -6.66
CA SER A 274 -43.40 -0.73 -6.30
C SER A 274 -41.98 -1.26 -6.22
N GLN A 275 -41.75 -2.17 -5.26
CA GLN A 275 -40.48 -2.92 -5.16
C GLN A 275 -40.17 -3.58 -6.52
N PRO A 276 -38.98 -3.37 -7.09
CA PRO A 276 -38.63 -3.90 -8.41
C PRO A 276 -38.59 -5.43 -8.38
N THR A 277 -39.15 -6.08 -9.40
CA THR A 277 -39.14 -7.54 -9.51
C THR A 277 -37.73 -8.07 -9.73
N ASP A 278 -37.46 -9.33 -9.37
CA ASP A 278 -36.14 -9.97 -9.58
C ASP A 278 -35.67 -9.86 -11.05
N LEU A 279 -36.61 -9.94 -12.00
CA LEU A 279 -36.34 -9.77 -13.43
C LEU A 279 -35.90 -8.35 -13.77
N GLN A 280 -36.54 -7.32 -13.19
CA GLN A 280 -36.15 -5.93 -13.37
C GLN A 280 -34.78 -5.66 -12.74
N GLN A 281 -34.51 -6.22 -11.56
CA GLN A 281 -33.20 -6.10 -10.91
C GLN A 281 -32.10 -6.74 -11.75
N THR A 282 -32.34 -7.96 -12.27
CA THR A 282 -31.41 -8.67 -13.15
C THR A 282 -31.13 -7.90 -14.44
N ALA A 283 -32.19 -7.38 -15.08
CA ALA A 283 -32.04 -6.59 -16.31
C ALA A 283 -31.23 -5.31 -16.07
N ARG A 284 -31.41 -4.65 -14.92
CA ARG A 284 -30.63 -3.46 -14.54
C ARG A 284 -29.17 -3.80 -14.30
N GLN A 285 -28.89 -4.88 -13.58
CA GLN A 285 -27.52 -5.33 -13.37
C GLN A 285 -26.84 -5.66 -14.71
N GLN A 286 -27.55 -6.34 -15.61
CA GLN A 286 -27.05 -6.66 -16.94
C GLN A 286 -26.73 -5.40 -17.76
N ALA A 287 -27.58 -4.37 -17.71
CA ALA A 287 -27.32 -3.10 -18.38
C ALA A 287 -26.08 -2.37 -17.82
N ILE A 288 -25.85 -2.44 -16.51
CA ILE A 288 -24.64 -1.89 -15.87
C ILE A 288 -23.40 -2.63 -16.38
N LEU A 289 -23.43 -3.97 -16.39
CA LEU A 289 -22.30 -4.80 -16.85
C LEU A 289 -22.00 -4.61 -18.34
N GLU A 290 -23.02 -4.40 -19.18
CA GLU A 290 -22.85 -4.10 -20.60
C GLU A 290 -22.19 -2.74 -20.81
N LYS A 291 -22.62 -1.72 -20.06
CA LYS A 291 -22.01 -0.39 -20.08
C LYS A 291 -20.56 -0.44 -19.57
N ASP A 292 -20.30 -1.23 -18.54
CA ASP A 292 -18.97 -1.44 -17.99
C ASP A 292 -18.02 -2.13 -19.00
N ALA A 293 -18.47 -3.21 -19.63
CA ALA A 293 -17.68 -3.90 -20.66
C ALA A 293 -17.36 -3.03 -21.87
N LEU A 294 -18.24 -2.09 -22.22
CA LEU A 294 -17.96 -1.07 -23.24
C LEU A 294 -16.93 -0.05 -22.73
N TRP A 295 -17.13 0.48 -21.51
CA TRP A 295 -16.22 1.43 -20.87
C TRP A 295 -14.79 0.91 -20.82
N GLN A 296 -14.57 -0.29 -20.27
CA GLN A 296 -13.24 -0.89 -20.15
C GLN A 296 -12.57 -1.09 -21.51
N ARG A 297 -13.35 -1.46 -22.54
CA ARG A 297 -12.84 -1.68 -23.90
C ARG A 297 -12.38 -0.38 -24.54
N GLU A 298 -13.17 0.69 -24.41
CA GLU A 298 -12.81 2.01 -24.92
C GLU A 298 -11.60 2.58 -24.17
N PHE A 299 -11.58 2.46 -22.84
CA PHE A 299 -10.46 2.91 -22.01
C PHE A 299 -9.14 2.22 -22.41
N LYS A 300 -9.14 0.89 -22.59
CA LYS A 300 -7.97 0.14 -23.07
C LYS A 300 -7.52 0.52 -24.48
N ALA A 301 -8.45 0.99 -25.31
CA ALA A 301 -8.16 1.49 -26.67
C ALA A 301 -7.72 2.97 -26.68
N GLY A 302 -7.64 3.64 -25.53
CA GLY A 302 -7.32 5.07 -25.44
C GLY A 302 -8.48 5.99 -25.89
N ASN A 303 -9.69 5.46 -26.03
CA ASN A 303 -10.90 6.25 -26.28
C ASN A 303 -11.57 6.57 -24.95
N PHE A 304 -11.52 7.83 -24.54
CA PHE A 304 -12.05 8.27 -23.25
C PHE A 304 -13.41 8.96 -23.36
N SER A 305 -14.16 8.76 -24.45
CA SER A 305 -15.41 9.49 -24.73
C SER A 305 -16.49 9.26 -23.66
N LEU A 306 -16.66 8.01 -23.20
CA LEU A 306 -17.62 7.68 -22.14
C LEU A 306 -17.22 8.29 -20.79
N SER A 307 -15.95 8.16 -20.41
CA SER A 307 -15.42 8.76 -19.18
C SER A 307 -15.51 10.29 -19.22
N ALA A 308 -15.16 10.91 -20.35
CA ALA A 308 -15.26 12.35 -20.55
C ALA A 308 -16.71 12.84 -20.48
N SER A 309 -17.67 12.08 -20.99
CA SER A 309 -19.10 12.38 -20.88
C SER A 309 -19.56 12.41 -19.42
N LEU A 310 -19.20 11.38 -18.64
CA LEU A 310 -19.51 11.33 -17.21
C LEU A 310 -18.79 12.43 -16.42
N MET A 311 -17.53 12.71 -16.74
CA MET A 311 -16.81 13.84 -16.15
C MET A 311 -17.42 15.19 -16.52
N GLY A 312 -18.10 15.29 -17.67
CA GLY A 312 -18.71 16.50 -18.18
C GLY A 312 -19.96 16.95 -17.42
N ILE A 313 -20.62 16.06 -16.67
CA ILE A 313 -21.86 16.40 -15.96
C ILE A 313 -21.61 17.43 -14.82
N PRO A 314 -22.61 18.25 -14.46
CA PRO A 314 -22.46 19.26 -13.40
C PRO A 314 -21.95 18.70 -12.07
N LEU A 315 -22.44 17.54 -11.63
CA LEU A 315 -22.03 16.93 -10.37
C LEU A 315 -20.55 16.51 -10.40
N SER A 316 -20.08 15.88 -11.48
CA SER A 316 -18.65 15.55 -11.67
C SER A 316 -17.76 16.81 -11.69
N GLN A 317 -18.24 17.91 -12.28
CA GLN A 317 -17.54 19.21 -12.22
C GLN A 317 -17.44 19.72 -10.78
N GLN A 318 -18.49 19.58 -9.98
CA GLN A 318 -18.51 19.94 -8.56
C GLN A 318 -17.55 19.08 -7.74
N LEU A 319 -17.52 17.76 -7.96
CA LEU A 319 -16.55 16.86 -7.31
C LEU A 319 -15.10 17.27 -7.62
N ARG A 320 -14.80 17.66 -8.87
CA ARG A 320 -13.47 18.21 -9.22
C ARG A 320 -13.13 19.49 -8.48
N GLN A 321 -14.12 20.36 -8.23
CA GLN A 321 -13.90 21.56 -7.43
C GLN A 321 -13.59 21.21 -5.96
N PHE A 322 -14.27 20.20 -5.39
CA PHE A 322 -13.96 19.71 -4.04
C PHE A 322 -12.54 19.17 -3.94
N LYS A 323 -12.15 18.30 -4.88
CA LYS A 323 -10.78 17.82 -5.02
C LYS A 323 -9.78 18.97 -5.09
N THR A 324 -10.00 19.96 -5.97
CA THR A 324 -9.10 21.12 -6.14
C THR A 324 -8.97 21.95 -4.86
N ARG A 325 -10.09 22.18 -4.16
CA ARG A 325 -10.10 22.95 -2.90
C ARG A 325 -9.39 22.25 -1.74
N SER A 326 -9.25 20.92 -1.79
CA SER A 326 -8.51 20.16 -0.78
C SER A 326 -6.98 20.33 -0.88
N GLN A 327 -6.47 21.09 -1.86
CA GLN A 327 -5.04 21.41 -2.02
C GLN A 327 -4.13 20.16 -2.03
N GLY A 328 -4.58 19.11 -2.73
CA GLY A 328 -3.86 17.85 -2.89
C GLY A 328 -4.09 16.81 -1.80
N LEU A 329 -4.91 17.09 -0.78
CA LEU A 329 -5.29 16.07 0.21
C LEU A 329 -6.16 14.97 -0.42
N ILE A 330 -7.18 15.36 -1.18
CA ILE A 330 -8.02 14.44 -1.94
C ILE A 330 -7.44 14.29 -3.35
N THR A 331 -7.19 13.05 -3.76
CA THR A 331 -6.63 12.71 -5.08
C THR A 331 -7.72 12.34 -6.07
N GLU A 332 -8.85 11.81 -5.61
CA GLU A 332 -10.01 11.46 -6.43
C GLU A 332 -11.28 11.37 -5.58
N ILE A 333 -12.43 11.47 -6.24
CA ILE A 333 -13.76 11.32 -5.65
C ILE A 333 -14.62 10.52 -6.62
N ILE A 334 -15.20 9.42 -6.13
CA ILE A 334 -16.08 8.53 -6.87
C ILE A 334 -17.40 8.45 -6.11
N LEU A 335 -18.49 8.80 -6.78
CA LEU A 335 -19.84 8.65 -6.26
C LEU A 335 -20.53 7.48 -6.97
N MET A 336 -20.92 6.47 -6.21
CA MET A 336 -21.54 5.24 -6.71
C MET A 336 -22.99 5.13 -6.24
N ASP A 337 -23.85 4.59 -7.09
CA ASP A 337 -25.25 4.29 -6.75
C ASP A 337 -25.38 3.03 -5.88
N ALA A 338 -26.61 2.63 -5.54
CA ALA A 338 -26.87 1.48 -4.68
C ALA A 338 -26.49 0.12 -5.31
N ARG A 339 -26.03 0.10 -6.56
CA ARG A 339 -25.53 -1.09 -7.27
C ARG A 339 -24.03 -0.98 -7.58
N GLY A 340 -23.36 0.08 -7.13
CA GLY A 340 -21.95 0.32 -7.38
C GLY A 340 -21.65 0.95 -8.74
N ALA A 341 -22.63 1.42 -9.50
CA ALA A 341 -22.36 2.10 -10.76
C ALA A 341 -22.04 3.59 -10.54
N ASN A 342 -21.05 4.10 -11.28
CA ASN A 342 -20.60 5.49 -11.14
C ASN A 342 -21.70 6.48 -11.55
N VAL A 343 -22.07 7.36 -10.62
CA VAL A 343 -23.01 8.47 -10.80
C VAL A 343 -22.27 9.76 -11.14
N ALA A 344 -21.14 10.01 -10.49
CA ALA A 344 -20.26 11.14 -10.74
C ALA A 344 -18.83 10.80 -10.33
N ILE A 345 -17.85 11.36 -11.05
CA ILE A 345 -16.42 11.10 -10.83
C ILE A 345 -15.61 12.39 -10.97
N SER A 346 -14.62 12.59 -10.11
CA SER A 346 -13.68 13.71 -10.24
C SER A 346 -12.61 13.44 -11.30
N ASP A 347 -12.20 12.18 -11.46
CA ASP A 347 -11.13 11.72 -12.34
C ASP A 347 -11.58 10.50 -13.14
N MET A 348 -10.87 10.15 -14.21
CA MET A 348 -11.24 9.02 -15.06
C MET A 348 -11.00 7.70 -14.32
N THR A 349 -12.01 6.83 -14.31
CA THR A 349 -11.92 5.45 -13.82
C THR A 349 -11.70 4.49 -14.98
N SER A 350 -11.01 3.36 -14.73
CA SER A 350 -10.78 2.29 -15.73
C SER A 350 -12.05 1.58 -16.16
N ASP A 351 -13.07 1.65 -15.33
CA ASP A 351 -14.31 0.90 -15.35
C ASP A 351 -15.45 1.79 -14.80
N TYR A 352 -16.67 1.46 -15.20
CA TYR A 352 -17.88 2.20 -14.85
C TYR A 352 -18.56 1.63 -13.60
N TRP A 353 -18.45 0.32 -13.41
CA TRP A 353 -19.03 -0.40 -12.29
C TRP A 353 -17.94 -0.70 -11.26
N GLN A 354 -18.23 -0.44 -10.00
CA GLN A 354 -17.33 -0.59 -8.86
C GLN A 354 -17.96 -1.51 -7.80
N GLY A 355 -19.09 -2.15 -8.13
CA GLY A 355 -19.90 -2.90 -7.17
C GLY A 355 -19.31 -4.23 -6.75
N ASP A 356 -18.29 -4.72 -7.45
CA ASP A 356 -17.46 -5.86 -7.08
C ASP A 356 -16.22 -5.47 -6.26
N GLU A 357 -15.94 -4.18 -6.09
CA GLU A 357 -14.78 -3.70 -5.35
C GLU A 357 -15.01 -3.64 -3.84
N ALA A 358 -13.93 -3.79 -3.07
CA ALA A 358 -13.95 -3.77 -1.61
C ALA A 358 -14.50 -2.44 -1.05
N LYS A 359 -14.08 -1.30 -1.62
CA LYS A 359 -14.61 0.04 -1.31
C LYS A 359 -16.13 0.13 -1.33
N PHE A 360 -16.81 -0.62 -2.20
CA PHE A 360 -18.26 -0.67 -2.25
C PHE A 360 -18.82 -1.77 -1.33
N LEU A 361 -18.39 -3.02 -1.54
CA LEU A 361 -18.94 -4.20 -0.86
C LEU A 361 -18.82 -4.14 0.67
N LEU A 362 -17.75 -3.53 1.18
CA LEU A 362 -17.46 -3.48 2.61
C LEU A 362 -17.98 -2.21 3.29
N SER A 363 -18.39 -1.19 2.54
CA SER A 363 -18.93 0.07 3.07
C SER A 363 -20.44 0.22 2.89
N PHE A 364 -21.02 -0.40 1.86
CA PHE A 364 -22.45 -0.31 1.60
C PHE A 364 -23.28 -0.89 2.76
N ASN A 365 -24.32 -0.16 3.19
CA ASN A 365 -25.14 -0.47 4.37
C ASN A 365 -24.39 -0.55 5.71
N LYS A 366 -23.18 0.04 5.82
CA LYS A 366 -22.51 0.29 7.11
C LYS A 366 -23.04 1.55 7.78
N SER A 367 -22.69 1.73 9.05
CA SER A 367 -23.07 2.95 9.78
C SER A 367 -22.60 4.22 9.04
N PRO A 368 -23.39 5.31 9.00
CA PRO A 368 -22.96 6.59 8.41
C PRO A 368 -21.81 7.27 9.19
N GLU A 369 -21.38 6.71 10.31
CA GLU A 369 -20.21 7.14 11.09
C GLU A 369 -18.98 6.21 10.89
N GLU A 370 -19.16 5.10 10.17
CA GLU A 370 -18.13 4.10 9.92
C GLU A 370 -17.53 4.30 8.52
N LEU A 371 -16.29 4.80 8.49
CA LEU A 371 -15.50 4.85 7.26
C LEU A 371 -14.85 3.50 7.00
N PHE A 372 -14.95 3.03 5.76
CA PHE A 372 -14.16 1.90 5.29
C PHE A 372 -12.87 2.39 4.65
N PHE A 373 -11.73 1.82 5.07
CA PHE A 373 -10.41 2.12 4.54
C PHE A 373 -9.88 0.92 3.76
N GLU A 374 -9.51 1.14 2.50
CA GLU A 374 -8.73 0.16 1.74
C GLU A 374 -7.27 0.12 2.22
N PRO A 375 -6.51 -0.91 1.85
CA PRO A 375 -5.05 -0.87 1.95
C PRO A 375 -4.47 0.33 1.17
N VAL A 376 -3.33 0.84 1.63
CA VAL A 376 -2.57 1.88 0.96
C VAL A 376 -2.09 1.36 -0.40
N GLY A 377 -2.55 2.00 -1.47
CA GLY A 377 -2.04 1.80 -2.82
C GLY A 377 -0.82 2.66 -3.07
N TYR A 378 0.14 2.12 -3.82
CA TYR A 378 1.23 2.91 -4.41
C TYR A 378 0.95 3.12 -5.89
N ASP A 379 0.82 4.38 -6.30
CA ASP A 379 0.75 4.74 -7.72
C ASP A 379 2.17 4.99 -8.24
N GLU A 380 2.68 4.05 -9.05
CA GLU A 380 4.02 4.15 -9.64
C GLU A 380 4.19 5.37 -10.56
N SER A 381 3.12 5.84 -11.19
CA SER A 381 3.16 6.95 -12.16
C SER A 381 3.32 8.30 -11.47
N THR A 382 2.65 8.49 -10.33
CA THR A 382 2.72 9.71 -9.54
C THR A 382 3.70 9.60 -8.37
N ARG A 383 4.19 8.38 -8.08
CA ARG A 383 5.00 8.01 -6.91
C ARG A 383 4.35 8.43 -5.60
N ARG A 384 3.04 8.26 -5.50
CA ARG A 384 2.25 8.66 -4.33
C ARG A 384 1.62 7.46 -3.65
N PHE A 385 1.45 7.59 -2.34
CA PHE A 385 0.67 6.67 -1.53
C PHE A 385 -0.73 7.22 -1.38
N GLN A 386 -1.70 6.42 -1.79
CA GLN A 386 -3.10 6.76 -1.68
C GLN A 386 -3.89 5.70 -0.92
N VAL A 387 -4.89 6.13 -0.19
CA VAL A 387 -5.89 5.24 0.41
C VAL A 387 -7.27 5.63 -0.07
N HIS A 388 -8.09 4.65 -0.44
CA HIS A 388 -9.51 4.88 -0.63
C HIS A 388 -10.24 4.82 0.69
N VAL A 389 -11.01 5.86 0.96
CA VAL A 389 -11.87 5.98 2.14
C VAL A 389 -13.32 6.10 1.66
N SER A 390 -14.18 5.20 2.14
CA SER A 390 -15.55 5.08 1.64
C SER A 390 -16.57 5.32 2.75
N LEU A 391 -17.60 6.11 2.42
CA LEU A 391 -18.70 6.49 3.29
C LEU A 391 -20.03 6.10 2.63
N PRO A 392 -20.89 5.29 3.29
CA PRO A 392 -22.24 5.04 2.80
C PRO A 392 -23.11 6.31 2.90
N ILE A 393 -23.97 6.52 1.90
CA ILE A 393 -24.88 7.67 1.85
C ILE A 393 -26.31 7.21 2.09
N TYR A 394 -27.02 7.93 2.95
CA TYR A 394 -28.43 7.71 3.26
C TYR A 394 -29.26 8.92 2.81
N ALA A 395 -30.44 8.65 2.26
CA ALA A 395 -31.47 9.69 2.08
C ALA A 395 -32.26 9.86 3.39
N PRO A 396 -32.86 11.05 3.61
CA PRO A 396 -33.86 11.22 4.65
C PRO A 396 -34.94 10.14 4.54
N ASP A 397 -35.33 9.55 5.67
CA ASP A 397 -36.41 8.56 5.78
C ASP A 397 -36.16 7.21 5.04
N ILE A 398 -34.92 6.92 4.62
CA ILE A 398 -34.52 5.63 4.02
C ILE A 398 -33.43 4.97 4.88
N ASP A 399 -33.76 3.82 5.48
CA ASP A 399 -32.84 3.07 6.36
C ASP A 399 -31.81 2.21 5.60
N THR A 400 -31.87 2.19 4.27
CA THR A 400 -30.89 1.54 3.40
C THR A 400 -30.02 2.57 2.72
N SER A 401 -28.73 2.26 2.57
CA SER A 401 -27.82 3.12 1.82
C SER A 401 -28.29 3.28 0.37
N ILE A 402 -28.28 4.52 -0.12
CA ILE A 402 -28.64 4.87 -1.51
C ILE A 402 -27.41 4.98 -2.41
N GLY A 403 -26.20 4.83 -1.85
CA GLY A 403 -24.95 4.91 -2.59
C GLY A 403 -23.73 4.96 -1.69
N VAL A 404 -22.56 5.05 -2.29
CA VAL A 404 -21.28 5.14 -1.58
C VAL A 404 -20.49 6.30 -2.16
N LEU A 405 -19.93 7.13 -1.28
CA LEU A 405 -18.94 8.14 -1.62
C LEU A 405 -17.56 7.61 -1.25
N THR A 406 -16.71 7.42 -2.24
CA THR A 406 -15.30 7.09 -2.04
C THR A 406 -14.43 8.29 -2.37
N VAL A 407 -13.44 8.56 -1.53
CA VAL A 407 -12.39 9.54 -1.79
C VAL A 407 -11.03 8.85 -1.75
N GLY A 408 -10.16 9.13 -2.72
CA GLY A 408 -8.74 8.83 -2.61
C GLY A 408 -8.05 9.92 -1.81
N VAL A 409 -7.21 9.54 -0.86
CA VAL A 409 -6.51 10.45 0.05
C VAL A 409 -5.01 10.26 -0.10
N ASP A 410 -4.28 11.35 -0.36
CA ASP A 410 -2.83 11.38 -0.29
C ASP A 410 -2.40 11.31 1.17
N ILE A 411 -1.80 10.18 1.56
CA ILE A 411 -1.57 9.86 2.97
C ILE A 411 -0.40 10.68 3.52
N GLU A 412 0.65 10.90 2.72
CA GLU A 412 1.75 11.78 3.13
C GLU A 412 1.24 13.19 3.40
N LYS A 413 0.40 13.71 2.50
CA LYS A 413 -0.24 15.01 2.71
C LYS A 413 -1.08 15.01 3.98
N ALA A 414 -1.95 14.02 4.18
CA ALA A 414 -2.81 13.91 5.35
C ALA A 414 -2.01 13.89 6.67
N LEU A 415 -0.94 13.10 6.74
CA LEU A 415 -0.11 12.98 7.93
C LEU A 415 0.81 14.20 8.16
N SER A 416 1.19 14.92 7.10
CA SER A 416 1.98 16.15 7.20
C SER A 416 1.19 17.34 7.76
N LEU A 417 -0.14 17.36 7.58
CA LEU A 417 -0.98 18.42 8.11
C LEU A 417 -0.94 18.39 9.65
N GLN A 418 -0.51 19.50 10.23
CA GLN A 418 -0.60 19.71 11.68
C GLN A 418 -2.06 20.01 12.04
N GLN A 419 -2.53 19.47 13.16
CA GLN A 419 -3.79 19.89 13.77
C GLN A 419 -3.60 21.21 14.51
#